data_AF-A0A923HCK8-F1
#
_entry.id   AF-A0A923HCK8-F1
#
_cell.length_a   1.000
_cell.length_b   1.000
_cell.length_c   1.000
_cell.angle_alpha   90.00
_cell.angle_beta   90.00
_cell.angle_gamma   90.00
#
_symmetry.space_group_name_H-M   'P 1'
#
loop_
_entity.id
_entity.type
_entity.pdbx_description
1 polymer ?
#
loop_
_entity_poly.entity_id
_entity_poly.type
_entity_poly.pdbx_seq_one_letter_code
_entity_poly.pdbx_strand_id
1 'polypeptide(L)'
;MKTDSDKNQSYLKAKEKVRQVKIFYYHLVGYFIVVALLIWNLMIVAGPYANFFNWFNSIIMVAWTAFIILHGRWALKGKTFFSKKWENDRAKEFLKKEQNETRMWE
;
A
#
# COMPACT_ATOMS: atom_id res chain seq x y z
N MET A 1 32.04 2.22 11.06
CA MET A 1 31.60 3.45 10.37
C MET A 1 30.81 3.01 9.14
N LYS A 2 29.51 3.31 9.02
CA LYS A 2 28.72 2.91 7.83
C LYS A 2 29.13 3.81 6.66
N THR A 3 29.75 3.24 5.64
CA THR A 3 30.22 3.91 4.41
C THR A 3 29.04 4.50 3.62
N ASP A 4 29.25 5.59 2.88
CA ASP A 4 28.17 6.27 2.13
C ASP A 4 27.48 5.37 1.08
N SER A 5 28.19 4.36 0.57
CA SER A 5 27.61 3.30 -0.27
C SER A 5 26.45 2.56 0.42
N ASP A 6 26.61 2.27 1.72
CA ASP A 6 25.64 1.51 2.53
C ASP A 6 24.40 2.37 2.87
N LYS A 7 24.58 3.69 3.02
CA LYS A 7 23.48 4.67 3.14
C LYS A 7 22.69 4.78 1.84
N ASN A 8 23.36 4.81 0.69
CA ASN A 8 22.69 4.86 -0.61
C ASN A 8 21.86 3.59 -0.89
N GLN A 9 22.41 2.42 -0.57
CA GLN A 9 21.70 1.15 -0.80
C GLN A 9 20.46 1.00 0.11
N SER A 10 20.53 1.47 1.36
CA SER A 10 19.38 1.49 2.27
C SER A 10 18.31 2.50 1.84
N TYR A 11 18.71 3.68 1.34
CA TYR A 11 17.80 4.65 0.75
C TYR A 11 17.07 4.10 -0.49
N LEU A 12 17.79 3.45 -1.40
CA LEU A 12 17.20 2.82 -2.59
C LEU A 12 16.17 1.73 -2.22
N LYS A 13 16.50 0.87 -1.24
CA LYS A 13 15.56 -0.15 -0.73
C LYS A 13 14.30 0.46 -0.13
N ALA A 14 14.42 1.58 0.58
CA ALA A 14 13.26 2.30 1.13
C ALA A 14 12.40 2.93 0.02
N LYS A 15 13.04 3.54 -0.99
CA LYS A 15 12.36 4.13 -2.15
C LYS A 15 11.57 3.09 -2.96
N GLU A 16 12.16 1.91 -3.18
CA GLU A 16 11.53 0.78 -3.88
C GLU A 16 10.25 0.33 -3.16
N LYS A 17 10.32 0.20 -1.82
CA LYS A 17 9.17 -0.16 -0.98
C LYS A 17 8.05 0.88 -1.06
N VAL A 18 8.37 2.18 -1.01
CA VAL A 18 7.38 3.24 -1.14
C VAL A 18 6.71 3.21 -2.51
N ARG A 19 7.48 2.95 -3.58
CA ARG A 19 6.95 2.82 -4.94
C ARG A 19 5.95 1.67 -5.04
N GLN A 20 6.26 0.49 -4.48
CA GLN A 20 5.33 -0.66 -4.48
C GLN A 20 4.02 -0.35 -3.74
N VAL A 21 4.11 0.33 -2.59
CA VAL A 21 2.91 0.75 -1.85
C VAL A 21 2.07 1.76 -2.65
N LYS A 22 2.70 2.73 -3.33
CA LYS A 22 1.98 3.68 -4.18
C LYS A 22 1.23 2.97 -5.31
N ILE A 23 1.88 2.02 -5.99
CA ILE A 23 1.26 1.23 -7.06
C ILE A 23 0.06 0.44 -6.53
N PHE A 24 0.17 -0.16 -5.33
CA PHE A 24 -0.95 -0.82 -4.67
C PHE A 24 -2.14 0.13 -4.44
N TYR A 25 -1.89 1.35 -3.97
CA TYR A 25 -2.94 2.34 -3.77
C TYR A 25 -3.63 2.73 -5.08
N TYR A 26 -2.90 2.90 -6.19
CA TYR A 26 -3.52 3.16 -7.49
C TYR A 26 -4.45 2.02 -7.92
N HIS A 27 -4.04 0.76 -7.74
CA HIS A 27 -4.89 -0.40 -8.03
C HIS A 27 -6.14 -0.44 -7.13
N LEU A 28 -5.98 -0.12 -5.85
CA LEU A 28 -7.07 -0.11 -4.87
C LEU A 28 -8.09 1.01 -5.16
N VAL A 29 -7.63 2.20 -5.57
CA VAL A 29 -8.51 3.28 -6.03
C VAL A 29 -9.23 2.88 -7.32
N GLY A 30 -8.50 2.32 -8.29
CA GLY A 30 -9.11 1.80 -9.53
C GLY A 30 -10.19 0.75 -9.26
N TYR A 31 -9.95 -0.15 -8.30
CA TYR A 31 -10.93 -1.13 -7.85
C TYR A 31 -12.22 -0.49 -7.33
N PHE A 32 -12.12 0.53 -6.47
CA PHE A 32 -13.31 1.23 -5.98
C PHE A 32 -14.11 1.89 -7.11
N ILE A 33 -13.43 2.47 -8.09
CA ILE A 33 -14.09 3.07 -9.27
C ILE A 33 -14.80 1.99 -10.08
N VAL A 34 -14.16 0.86 -10.36
CA VAL A 34 -14.76 -0.26 -11.10
C VAL A 34 -15.97 -0.83 -10.34
N VAL A 35 -15.88 -1.00 -9.03
CA VAL A 35 -17.00 -1.46 -8.19
C VAL A 35 -18.17 -0.47 -8.24
N ALA A 36 -17.90 0.84 -8.15
CA ALA A 36 -18.94 1.86 -8.25
C ALA A 36 -19.63 1.84 -9.63
N LEU A 37 -18.87 1.68 -10.71
CA LEU A 37 -19.41 1.53 -12.07
C LEU A 37 -20.23 0.23 -12.22
N LEU A 38 -19.79 -0.87 -11.61
CA LEU A 38 -20.53 -2.14 -11.60
C LEU A 38 -21.88 -2.01 -10.90
N ILE A 39 -21.91 -1.38 -9.71
CA ILE A 39 -23.13 -1.13 -8.96
C ILE A 39 -24.08 -0.24 -9.78
N TRP A 40 -23.54 0.81 -10.40
CA TRP A 40 -24.31 1.69 -11.28
C TRP A 40 -24.92 0.93 -12.47
N ASN A 41 -24.15 0.04 -13.10
CA ASN A 41 -24.62 -0.79 -14.20
C ASN A 41 -25.73 -1.76 -13.76
N LEU A 42 -25.60 -2.38 -12.58
CA LEU A 42 -26.62 -3.26 -12.00
C LEU A 42 -27.96 -2.55 -11.73
N MET A 43 -27.94 -1.25 -11.44
CA MET A 43 -29.17 -0.47 -11.24
C MET A 43 -29.90 -0.11 -12.54
N ILE A 44 -29.18 -0.06 -13.67
CA ILE A 44 -29.73 0.38 -14.97
C ILE A 44 -30.06 -0.81 -15.88
N VAL A 45 -29.37 -1.94 -15.72
CA VAL A 45 -29.60 -3.14 -16.53
C VAL A 45 -30.95 -3.77 -16.17
N ALA A 46 -31.93 -3.58 -17.04
CA ALA A 46 -33.20 -4.29 -17.07
C ALA A 46 -33.28 -5.12 -18.36
N GLY A 47 -33.33 -6.44 -18.25
CA GLY A 47 -33.43 -7.34 -19.42
C GLY A 47 -33.26 -8.83 -19.08
N PRO A 48 -33.55 -9.74 -20.01
CA PRO A 48 -33.51 -11.20 -19.78
C PRO A 48 -32.11 -11.73 -19.41
N TYR A 49 -31.05 -11.00 -19.77
CA TYR A 49 -29.66 -11.36 -19.46
C TYR A 49 -29.14 -10.74 -18.14
N ALA A 50 -29.94 -9.92 -17.46
CA ALA A 50 -29.53 -9.22 -16.23
C ALA A 50 -29.04 -10.19 -15.14
N ASN A 51 -29.68 -11.34 -14.98
CA ASN A 51 -29.29 -12.35 -14.00
C ASN A 51 -27.89 -12.93 -14.27
N PHE A 52 -27.55 -13.19 -15.54
CA PHE A 52 -26.23 -13.69 -15.92
C PHE A 52 -25.15 -12.65 -15.62
N PHE A 53 -25.37 -11.39 -16.00
CA PHE A 53 -24.43 -10.31 -15.71
C PHE A 53 -24.29 -10.08 -14.20
N ASN A 54 -25.38 -10.16 -13.43
CA ASN A 54 -25.31 -9.98 -11.99
C ASN A 54 -24.51 -11.09 -11.30
N TRP A 55 -24.72 -12.35 -11.71
CA TRP A 55 -23.95 -13.49 -11.23
C TRP A 55 -22.46 -13.39 -11.59
N PHE A 56 -22.16 -13.06 -12.85
CA PHE A 56 -20.80 -12.89 -13.33
C PHE A 56 -20.06 -11.74 -12.62
N ASN A 57 -20.71 -10.58 -12.47
CA ASN A 57 -20.17 -9.44 -11.72
C ASN A 57 -19.93 -9.78 -10.24
N SER A 58 -20.82 -10.56 -9.62
CA SER A 58 -20.65 -11.00 -8.23
C SER A 58 -19.41 -11.87 -8.05
N ILE A 59 -19.16 -12.82 -8.96
CA ILE A 59 -17.96 -13.67 -8.94
C ILE A 59 -16.70 -12.83 -9.13
N ILE A 60 -16.71 -11.91 -10.09
CA ILE A 60 -15.57 -11.01 -10.35
C ILE A 60 -15.28 -10.17 -9.11
N MET A 61 -16.29 -9.55 -8.48
CA MET A 61 -16.08 -8.75 -7.27
C MET A 61 -15.47 -9.57 -6.14
N VAL A 62 -15.95 -10.80 -5.91
CA VAL A 62 -15.42 -11.67 -4.85
C VAL A 62 -13.97 -12.09 -5.15
N ALA A 63 -13.70 -12.52 -6.38
CA ALA A 63 -12.35 -12.92 -6.80
C ALA A 63 -11.35 -11.76 -6.72
N TRP A 64 -11.75 -10.57 -7.19
CA TRP A 64 -10.92 -9.36 -7.12
C TRP A 64 -10.73 -8.84 -5.70
N THR A 65 -11.75 -8.95 -4.84
CA THR A 65 -11.62 -8.63 -3.41
C THR A 65 -10.56 -9.54 -2.76
N ALA A 66 -10.63 -10.84 -3.02
CA ALA A 66 -9.65 -11.80 -2.50
C ALA A 66 -8.22 -11.51 -3.02
N PHE A 67 -8.09 -11.19 -4.32
CA PHE A 67 -6.82 -10.81 -4.92
C PHE A 67 -6.22 -9.56 -4.28
N ILE A 68 -7.01 -8.50 -4.05
CA ILE A 68 -6.53 -7.27 -3.39
C ILE A 68 -6.14 -7.51 -1.95
N ILE A 69 -6.87 -8.36 -1.21
CA ILE A 69 -6.50 -8.71 0.17
C ILE A 69 -5.14 -9.42 0.20
N LEU A 70 -4.92 -10.39 -0.70
CA LEU A 70 -3.64 -11.09 -0.81
C LEU A 70 -2.50 -10.15 -1.25
N HIS A 71 -2.76 -9.32 -2.25
CA HIS A 71 -1.78 -8.36 -2.76
C HIS A 71 -1.45 -7.28 -1.71
N GLY A 72 -2.44 -6.82 -0.97
CA GLY A 72 -2.30 -5.90 0.16
C GLY A 72 -1.49 -6.51 1.29
N ARG A 73 -1.73 -7.77 1.65
CA ARG A 73 -0.89 -8.48 2.64
C ARG A 73 0.56 -8.59 2.20
N TRP A 74 0.83 -8.72 0.90
CA TRP A 74 2.20 -8.78 0.37
C TRP A 74 2.85 -7.39 0.30
N ALA A 75 2.13 -6.37 -0.17
CA ALA A 75 2.59 -4.98 -0.21
C ALA A 75 2.80 -4.39 1.19
N LEU A 76 1.97 -4.79 2.16
CA LEU A 76 2.03 -4.35 3.56
C LEU A 76 2.89 -5.24 4.45
N LYS A 77 3.43 -6.35 3.94
CA LYS A 77 4.27 -7.31 4.70
C LYS A 77 5.49 -6.67 5.36
N GLY A 78 5.88 -5.47 4.90
CA GLY A 78 6.94 -4.66 5.50
C GLY A 78 6.49 -3.46 6.34
N LYS A 79 5.18 -3.22 6.56
CA LYS A 79 4.67 -2.01 7.23
C LYS A 79 3.67 -2.28 8.36
N THR A 80 2.86 -3.34 8.31
CA THR A 80 1.89 -3.62 9.39
C THR A 80 2.52 -4.27 10.62
N PHE A 81 3.68 -4.92 10.47
CA PHE A 81 4.39 -5.60 11.56
C PHE A 81 5.62 -4.83 12.08
N PHE A 82 5.89 -3.62 11.58
CA PHE A 82 6.83 -2.75 12.29
C PHE A 82 6.09 -2.20 13.51
N SER A 83 6.19 -2.96 14.61
CA SER A 83 5.73 -2.56 15.93
C SER A 83 5.99 -1.07 16.15
N LYS A 84 5.00 -0.35 16.67
CA LYS A 84 5.08 1.05 17.13
C LYS A 84 6.39 1.35 17.89
N LYS A 85 6.99 0.32 18.51
CA LYS A 85 8.32 0.31 19.12
C LYS A 85 9.45 0.65 18.14
N TRP A 86 9.52 0.05 16.95
CA TRP A 86 10.57 0.35 15.97
C TRP A 86 10.46 1.76 15.39
N GLU A 87 9.23 2.24 15.19
CA GLU A 87 8.99 3.60 14.72
C GLU A 87 9.44 4.62 15.79
N ASN A 88 9.14 4.35 17.06
CA ASN A 88 9.61 5.14 18.20
C ASN A 88 11.14 5.09 18.39
N ASP A 89 11.75 3.91 18.21
CA ASP A 89 13.20 3.73 18.34
C ASP A 89 13.95 4.46 17.21
N ARG A 90 13.41 4.44 15.98
CA ARG A 90 13.96 5.21 14.86
C ARG A 90 13.78 6.71 15.04
N ALA A 91 12.62 7.19 15.49
CA ALA A 91 12.39 8.60 15.79
C ALA A 91 13.38 9.12 16.85
N LYS A 92 13.62 8.32 17.91
CA LYS A 92 14.65 8.64 18.92
C LYS A 92 16.07 8.67 18.36
N GLU A 93 16.43 7.76 17.46
CA GLU A 93 17.73 7.81 16.77
C GLU A 93 17.91 9.06 15.91
N PHE A 94 16.86 9.50 15.21
CA PHE A 94 16.90 10.73 14.41
C PHE A 94 17.05 11.97 15.29
N LEU A 95 16.25 12.11 16.35
CA LEU A 95 16.36 13.20 17.31
C LEU A 95 17.75 13.25 17.98
N LYS A 96 18.32 12.09 18.35
CA LYS A 96 19.69 12.02 18.90
C LYS A 96 20.76 12.44 17.92
N LYS A 97 20.61 12.11 16.63
CA LYS A 97 21.56 12.55 15.59
C LYS A 97 21.52 14.04 15.40
N GLU A 98 20.32 14.61 15.32
CA GLU A 98 20.13 16.05 15.17
C GLU A 98 20.71 16.82 16.38
N GLN A 99 20.49 16.30 17.58
CA GLN A 99 21.03 16.88 18.83
C GLN A 99 22.56 16.74 18.96
N ASN A 100 23.15 15.65 18.45
CA ASN A 100 24.61 15.50 18.43
C ASN A 100 25.27 16.32 17.32
N GLU A 101 24.60 16.51 16.17
CA GLU A 101 25.12 17.42 15.14
C GLU A 101 25.10 18.87 15.66
N THR A 102 24.03 19.34 16.29
CA THR A 102 23.98 20.71 16.86
C THR A 102 25.07 20.96 17.92
N ARG A 103 25.42 19.96 18.73
CA ARG A 103 26.49 20.07 19.75
C ARG A 103 27.93 20.04 19.21
N MET A 104 28.14 19.70 17.94
CA MET A 104 29.47 19.70 17.31
C MET A 104 29.79 21.03 16.61
N TRP A 105 28.80 21.93 16.50
CA TRP A 105 28.94 23.27 15.93
C TRP A 105 28.95 24.38 17.01
N GLU A 106 28.84 24.02 18.29
CA GLU A 106 29.11 24.85 19.47
C GLU A 106 30.47 24.50 20.08
#